data_AF-Q2N5R2-F1
#
_entry.id   AF-Q2N5R2-F1
#
_cell.length_a   1.000
_cell.length_b   1.000
_cell.length_c   1.000
_cell.angle_alpha   90.00
_cell.angle_beta   90.00
_cell.angle_gamma   90.00
#
_symmetry.space_group_name_H-M   'P 1'
#
loop_
_entity.id
_entity.type
_entity.pdbx_description
1 polymer ?
#
loop_
_entity_poly.entity_id
_entity_poly.type
_entity_poly.pdbx_seq_one_letter_code
_entity_poly.pdbx_strand_id
1 'polypeptide(L)'
;MKRIALVAALPIAMAISACDGPAEEVAEEQDDVMEAEGEVVDAASGTMEAQADLAEERADVAEAEGDPTRARKLEQEADAMEDKADAMEDAADGM
;
A
#
# COMPACT_ATOMS: atom_id res chain seq x y z
N MET A 1 51.03 -12.81 37.61
CA MET A 1 49.63 -13.12 37.27
C MET A 1 49.08 -11.97 36.42
N LYS A 2 49.10 -12.08 35.09
CA LYS A 2 48.71 -11.02 34.11
C LYS A 2 47.97 -11.64 32.90
N ARG A 3 46.98 -12.51 33.13
CA ARG A 3 46.28 -13.24 32.05
C ARG A 3 44.79 -13.44 32.34
N ILE A 4 44.09 -12.44 32.86
CA ILE A 4 42.63 -12.54 33.09
C ILE A 4 41.91 -11.21 32.76
N ALA A 5 42.38 -10.45 31.77
CA ALA A 5 41.72 -9.20 31.35
C ALA A 5 41.24 -9.20 29.89
N LEU A 6 41.41 -10.31 29.16
CA LEU A 6 41.14 -10.37 27.71
C LEU A 6 39.89 -11.16 27.31
N VAL A 7 39.19 -11.79 28.27
CA VAL A 7 38.05 -12.69 27.98
C VAL A 7 36.69 -11.97 27.99
N ALA A 8 36.61 -10.77 28.56
CA ALA A 8 35.33 -10.04 28.70
C ALA A 8 34.99 -9.13 27.51
N ALA A 9 35.91 -8.86 26.59
CA ALA A 9 35.69 -7.96 25.46
C ALA A 9 35.24 -8.66 24.16
N LEU A 10 35.37 -10.00 24.10
CA LEU A 10 34.99 -10.80 22.94
C LEU A 10 33.48 -10.81 22.61
N PRO A 11 32.56 -10.80 23.59
CA PRO A 11 31.12 -10.83 23.29
C PRO A 11 30.63 -9.51 22.68
N ILE A 12 31.26 -8.39 23.03
CA ILE A 12 30.81 -7.05 22.63
C ILE A 12 31.25 -6.74 21.19
N ALA A 13 32.40 -7.26 20.74
CA ALA A 13 32.87 -7.06 19.38
C ALA A 13 32.07 -7.87 18.32
N MET A 14 31.44 -8.99 18.71
CA MET A 14 30.59 -9.81 17.83
C MET A 14 29.14 -9.30 17.75
N ALA A 15 28.73 -8.41 18.67
CA ALA A 15 27.38 -7.85 18.68
C ALA A 15 27.21 -6.70 17.68
N ILE A 16 28.30 -6.04 17.25
CA ILE A 16 28.23 -4.87 16.36
C ILE A 16 28.18 -5.30 14.87
N SER A 17 28.70 -6.48 14.52
CA SER A 17 28.63 -7.03 13.16
C SER A 17 27.30 -7.75 12.85
N ALA A 18 26.35 -7.73 13.79
CA ALA A 18 25.04 -8.38 13.64
C ALA A 18 23.91 -7.38 13.34
N CYS A 19 24.22 -6.07 13.31
CA CYS A 19 23.31 -4.97 12.96
C CYS A 19 23.76 -4.25 11.67
N ASP A 20 24.47 -4.97 10.80
CA ASP A 20 24.78 -4.51 9.43
C ASP A 20 25.13 -5.75 8.58
N GLY A 21 24.29 -6.78 8.73
CA GLY A 21 24.56 -8.13 8.22
C GLY A 21 23.78 -8.44 6.95
N PRO A 22 24.17 -9.46 6.15
CA PRO A 22 23.45 -9.85 4.94
C PRO A 22 21.96 -10.19 5.16
N ALA A 23 21.57 -10.54 6.39
CA ALA A 23 20.17 -10.81 6.73
C ALA A 23 19.35 -9.52 6.95
N GLU A 24 20.01 -8.43 7.33
CA GLU A 24 19.39 -7.11 7.50
C GLU A 24 19.26 -6.40 6.16
N GLU A 25 20.29 -6.41 5.30
CA GLU A 25 20.16 -5.91 3.93
C GLU A 25 19.02 -6.60 3.16
N VAL A 26 18.85 -7.92 3.34
CA VAL A 26 17.74 -8.67 2.72
C VAL A 26 16.38 -8.35 3.37
N ALA A 27 16.36 -7.94 4.63
CA ALA A 27 15.12 -7.48 5.28
C ALA A 27 14.75 -6.08 4.78
N GLU A 28 15.72 -5.16 4.70
CA GLU A 28 15.52 -3.83 4.13
C GLU A 28 15.07 -3.90 2.67
N GLU A 29 15.69 -4.73 1.83
CA GLU A 29 15.23 -4.93 0.44
C GLU A 29 13.81 -5.50 0.37
N GLN A 30 13.37 -6.31 1.35
CA GLN A 30 12.00 -6.82 1.39
C GLN A 30 11.01 -5.74 1.83
N ASP A 31 11.38 -4.89 2.77
CA ASP A 31 10.57 -3.75 3.19
C ASP A 31 10.42 -2.74 2.04
N ASP A 32 11.49 -2.44 1.29
CA ASP A 32 11.45 -1.58 0.10
C ASP A 32 10.51 -2.14 -0.99
N VAL A 33 10.52 -3.47 -1.19
CA VAL A 33 9.61 -4.12 -2.13
C VAL A 33 8.16 -4.01 -1.65
N MET A 34 7.91 -4.19 -0.36
CA MET A 34 6.58 -4.08 0.22
C MET A 34 6.04 -2.64 0.11
N GLU A 35 6.87 -1.63 0.38
CA GLU A 35 6.52 -0.22 0.18
C GLU A 35 6.17 0.05 -1.29
N ALA A 36 6.99 -0.43 -2.23
CA ALA A 36 6.72 -0.28 -3.66
C ALA A 36 5.45 -1.01 -4.12
N GLU A 37 5.12 -2.17 -3.54
CA GLU A 37 3.86 -2.87 -3.80
C GLU A 37 2.66 -2.05 -3.28
N GLY A 38 2.77 -1.45 -2.08
CA GLY A 38 1.77 -0.55 -1.52
C GLY A 38 1.50 0.66 -2.43
N GLU A 39 2.55 1.34 -2.92
CA GLU A 39 2.40 2.47 -3.85
C GLU A 39 1.69 2.08 -5.16
N VAL A 40 1.89 0.86 -5.66
CA VAL A 40 1.19 0.38 -6.86
C VAL A 40 -0.29 0.15 -6.58
N VAL A 41 -0.63 -0.38 -5.40
CA VAL A 41 -2.02 -0.58 -5.00
C VAL A 41 -2.74 0.76 -4.80
N ASP A 42 -2.09 1.73 -4.16
CA ASP A 42 -2.59 3.10 -4.01
C ASP A 42 -2.80 3.79 -5.37
N ALA A 43 -1.83 3.67 -6.28
CA ALA A 43 -2.03 4.18 -7.63
C ALA A 43 -3.22 3.52 -8.34
N ALA A 44 -3.46 2.22 -8.09
CA ALA A 44 -4.60 1.52 -8.67
C ALA A 44 -5.94 1.97 -8.06
N SER A 45 -6.04 2.22 -6.75
CA SER A 45 -7.24 2.78 -6.12
C SER A 45 -7.56 4.17 -6.71
N GLY A 46 -6.58 5.05 -6.86
CA GLY A 46 -6.79 6.36 -7.47
C GLY A 46 -7.32 6.29 -8.92
N THR A 47 -6.91 5.28 -9.71
CA THR A 47 -7.50 5.07 -11.05
C THR A 47 -8.93 4.52 -11.01
N MET A 48 -9.31 3.84 -9.93
CA MET A 48 -10.63 3.30 -9.70
C MET A 48 -11.60 4.42 -9.32
N GLU A 49 -11.20 5.31 -8.41
CA GLU A 49 -11.95 6.53 -8.04
C GLU A 49 -12.22 7.40 -9.27
N ALA A 50 -11.19 7.67 -10.09
CA ALA A 50 -11.38 8.47 -11.30
C ALA A 50 -12.37 7.83 -12.31
N GLN A 51 -12.54 6.50 -12.27
CA GLN A 51 -13.57 5.82 -13.06
C GLN A 51 -14.95 5.90 -12.43
N ALA A 52 -15.03 5.90 -11.09
CA ALA A 52 -16.26 6.17 -10.34
C ALA A 52 -16.79 7.58 -10.64
N ASP A 53 -15.94 8.60 -10.51
CA ASP A 53 -16.26 10.00 -10.86
C ASP A 53 -16.83 10.11 -12.27
N LEU A 54 -16.20 9.45 -13.25
CA LEU A 54 -16.68 9.45 -14.63
C LEU A 54 -18.04 8.75 -14.78
N ALA A 55 -18.32 7.72 -13.99
CA ALA A 55 -19.62 7.06 -13.99
C ALA A 55 -20.70 7.96 -13.37
N GLU A 56 -20.39 8.69 -12.30
CA GLU A 56 -21.29 9.71 -11.71
C GLU A 56 -21.61 10.83 -12.70
N GLU A 57 -20.60 11.41 -13.36
CA GLU A 57 -20.83 12.45 -14.37
C GLU A 57 -21.72 11.95 -15.52
N ARG A 58 -21.58 10.67 -15.90
CA ARG A 58 -22.45 10.05 -16.90
C ARG A 58 -23.87 9.81 -16.37
N ALA A 59 -24.02 9.56 -15.08
CA ALA A 59 -25.32 9.44 -14.43
C ALA A 59 -26.07 10.77 -14.46
N ASP A 60 -25.39 11.86 -14.10
CA ASP A 60 -25.92 13.23 -14.18
C ASP A 60 -26.39 13.58 -15.59
N VAL A 61 -25.58 13.25 -16.60
CA VAL A 61 -25.97 13.44 -18.01
C VAL A 61 -27.20 12.61 -18.35
N ALA A 62 -27.26 11.34 -17.94
CA ALA A 62 -28.41 10.48 -18.22
C ALA A 62 -29.69 10.98 -17.53
N GLU A 63 -29.59 11.52 -16.30
CA GLU A 63 -30.73 12.13 -15.62
C GLU A 63 -31.20 13.39 -16.35
N ALA A 64 -30.29 14.27 -16.77
CA ALA A 64 -30.60 15.46 -17.55
C ALA A 64 -31.24 15.12 -18.92
N GLU A 65 -30.87 14.00 -19.52
CA GLU A 65 -31.49 13.45 -20.75
C GLU A 65 -32.86 12.78 -20.52
N GLY A 66 -33.29 12.65 -19.27
CA GLY A 66 -34.58 12.04 -18.91
C GLY A 66 -34.55 10.51 -18.86
N ASP A 67 -33.37 9.89 -18.67
CA ASP A 67 -33.19 8.45 -18.46
C ASP A 67 -32.75 8.12 -17.01
N PRO A 68 -33.67 8.18 -16.04
CA PRO A 68 -33.37 7.92 -14.63
C PRO A 68 -33.11 6.43 -14.33
N THR A 69 -33.33 5.53 -15.29
CA THR A 69 -32.98 4.12 -15.12
C THR A 69 -31.50 3.91 -15.41
N ARG A 70 -31.00 4.54 -16.47
CA ARG A 70 -29.58 4.55 -16.79
C ARG A 70 -28.78 5.31 -15.73
N ALA A 71 -29.26 6.46 -15.26
CA ALA A 71 -28.59 7.23 -14.20
C ALA A 71 -28.34 6.37 -12.94
N ARG A 72 -29.39 5.78 -12.39
CA ARG A 72 -29.28 4.90 -11.20
C ARG A 72 -28.37 3.68 -11.38
N LYS A 73 -28.25 3.16 -12.61
CA LYS A 73 -27.33 2.05 -12.89
C LYS A 73 -25.88 2.52 -12.90
N LEU A 74 -25.63 3.73 -13.41
CA LEU A 74 -24.31 4.34 -13.41
C LEU A 74 -23.88 4.76 -12.00
N GLU A 75 -24.79 5.32 -11.20
CA GLU A 75 -24.56 5.59 -9.76
C GLU A 75 -24.17 4.30 -9.01
N GLN A 76 -24.93 3.21 -9.17
CA GLN A 76 -24.57 1.93 -8.54
C GLN A 76 -23.23 1.36 -9.03
N GLU A 77 -22.85 1.65 -10.27
CA GLU A 77 -21.54 1.26 -10.80
C GLU A 77 -20.42 2.12 -10.20
N ALA A 78 -20.66 3.42 -9.97
CA ALA A 78 -19.77 4.34 -9.27
C ALA A 78 -19.56 3.92 -7.81
N ASP A 79 -20.65 3.74 -7.04
CA ASP A 79 -20.61 3.27 -5.64
C ASP A 79 -19.76 1.99 -5.52
N ALA A 80 -19.98 1.03 -6.42
CA ALA A 80 -19.25 -0.24 -6.40
C ALA A 80 -17.79 -0.13 -6.85
N MET A 81 -17.41 0.97 -7.49
CA MET A 81 -16.01 1.29 -7.81
C MET A 81 -15.33 1.99 -6.63
N GLU A 82 -16.01 2.93 -5.98
CA GLU A 82 -15.55 3.57 -4.73
C GLU A 82 -15.32 2.54 -3.63
N ASP A 83 -16.31 1.67 -3.35
CA ASP A 83 -16.18 0.59 -2.35
C ASP A 83 -14.93 -0.29 -2.59
N LYS A 84 -14.52 -0.46 -3.86
CA LYS A 84 -13.33 -1.23 -4.20
C LYS A 84 -12.06 -0.40 -4.13
N ALA A 85 -12.12 0.90 -4.42
CA ALA A 85 -11.00 1.80 -4.26
C ALA A 85 -10.64 1.92 -2.77
N ASP A 86 -11.62 2.14 -1.91
CA ASP A 86 -11.47 2.18 -0.45
C ASP A 86 -10.83 0.89 0.07
N ALA A 87 -11.29 -0.27 -0.41
CA ALA A 87 -10.73 -1.55 -0.02
C ALA A 87 -9.28 -1.78 -0.50
N MET A 88 -8.87 -1.10 -1.58
CA MET A 88 -7.48 -1.12 -2.04
C MET A 88 -6.62 -0.15 -1.23
N GLU A 89 -7.12 1.04 -0.91
CA GLU A 89 -6.43 2.02 -0.06
C GLU A 89 -6.19 1.44 1.35
N ASP A 90 -7.23 0.85 1.96
CA ASP A 90 -7.13 0.12 3.23
C ASP A 90 -6.08 -1.02 3.18
N ALA A 91 -5.94 -1.66 2.02
CA ALA A 91 -4.97 -2.73 1.83
C ALA A 91 -3.54 -2.18 1.68
N ALA A 92 -3.37 -1.03 1.00
CA ALA A 92 -2.09 -0.35 0.86
C ALA A 92 -1.60 0.21 2.21
N ASP A 93 -2.49 0.82 2.99
CA ASP A 93 -2.19 1.35 4.34
C ASP A 93 -1.86 0.25 5.37
N GLY A 94 -2.29 -0.98 5.09
CA GLY A 94 -2.05 -2.15 5.93
C GLY A 94 -0.76 -2.93 5.62
N MET A 95 -0.04 -2.56 4.55
CA MET A 95 1.27 -3.13 4.18
C MET A 95 2.40 -2.38 4.90
#